data_AF-A0A3B3XGH9-F1
#
_entry.id   AF-A0A3B3XGH9-F1
#
_cell.length_a   1.000
_cell.length_b   1.000
_cell.length_c   1.000
_cell.angle_alpha   90.00
_cell.angle_beta   90.00
_cell.angle_gamma   90.00
#
_symmetry.space_group_name_H-M   'P 1'
#
loop_
_entity.id
_entity.type
_entity.pdbx_description
1 polymer ?
#
loop_
_entity_poly.entity_id
_entity_poly.type
_entity_poly.pdbx_seq_one_letter_code
_entity_poly.pdbx_strand_id
1 'polypeptide(L)' 'MKVTVTFGDTSVVVPCKAGWTVRELIEQATRRYRRIVEMHPGLDCFSQSMLISC' A
#
# COMPACT_ATOMS: atom_id res chain seq x y z
N MET A 1 11.16 10.84 -5.35
CA MET A 1 9.72 11.19 -5.28
C MET A 1 9.10 10.31 -4.21
N LYS A 2 8.09 10.76 -3.46
CA LYS A 2 7.41 9.93 -2.46
C LYS A 2 5.93 9.93 -2.77
N VAL A 3 5.29 8.77 -2.68
CA VAL A 3 3.85 8.64 -2.90
C VAL A 3 3.23 7.99 -1.68
N THR A 4 2.02 8.40 -1.34
CA THR A 4 1.30 7.83 -0.21
C THR A 4 0.20 6.93 -0.75
N VAL A 5 0.23 5.68 -0.32
CA VAL A 5 -0.73 4.67 -0.73
C VAL A 5 -1.62 4.38 0.46
N THR A 6 -2.92 4.59 0.28
CA THR A 6 -3.93 4.39 1.30
C THR A 6 -4.66 3.07 1.03
N PHE A 7 -4.60 2.16 2.01
CA PHE A 7 -5.34 0.90 2.04
C PHE A 7 -6.49 1.06 3.04
N GLY A 8 -7.67 1.47 2.57
CA GLY A 8 -8.75 1.88 3.47
C GLY A 8 -8.26 2.96 4.44
N ASP A 9 -8.26 2.67 5.74
CA ASP A 9 -7.80 3.56 6.82
C ASP A 9 -6.27 3.53 7.07
N THR A 10 -5.55 2.60 6.45
CA THR A 10 -4.10 2.44 6.67
C THR A 10 -3.30 3.19 5.59
N SER A 11 -2.53 4.20 6.01
CA SER A 11 -1.66 4.97 5.11
C SER A 11 -0.24 4.41 5.11
N VAL A 12 0.28 4.05 3.93
CA VAL A 12 1.63 3.52 3.74
C VAL A 12 2.41 4.45 2.80
N VAL A 13 3.47 5.06 3.32
CA VAL A 13 4.37 5.88 2.52
C VAL A 13 5.38 4.97 1.82
N VAL A 14 5.44 5.05 0.49
CA VAL A 14 6.39 4.31 -0.35
C VAL A 14 7.27 5.28 -1.13
N PRO A 15 8.60 5.15 -1.07
CA PRO A 15 9.49 5.92 -1.93
C PRO A 15 9.31 5.48 -3.38
N CYS A 16 9.01 6.41 -4.28
CA CYS A 16 8.90 6.18 -5.71
C CYS A 16 10.24 6.54 -6.39
N LYS A 17 10.76 5.60 -7.18
CA LYS A 17 11.90 5.80 -8.08
C LYS A 17 11.39 5.97 -9.52
N ALA A 18 12.08 6.81 -10.31
CA ALA A 18 11.74 6.99 -11.72
C ALA A 18 11.85 5.65 -12.47
N GLY A 19 10.80 5.29 -13.20
CA GLY A 19 10.67 3.99 -13.89
C GLY A 19 9.84 2.94 -13.15
N TRP A 20 9.37 3.21 -11.94
CA TRP A 20 8.47 2.29 -11.25
C TRP A 20 7.05 2.35 -11.81
N THR A 21 6.50 1.17 -12.08
CA THR A 21 5.12 1.04 -12.53
C THR A 21 4.15 1.07 -11.34
N VAL A 22 2.88 1.39 -11.60
CA VAL A 22 1.81 1.31 -10.60
C VAL A 22 1.78 -0.08 -9.94
N ARG A 23 2.08 -1.15 -10.70
CA ARG A 23 2.16 -2.52 -10.18
C ARG A 23 3.29 -2.68 -9.15
N GLU A 24 4.47 -2.13 -9.40
CA GLU A 24 5.59 -2.19 -8.43
C GLU A 24 5.30 -1.38 -7.16
N LEU A 25 4.63 -0.23 -7.30
CA LEU A 25 4.14 0.55 -6.16
C LEU A 25 3.16 -0.26 -5.31
N ILE A 26 2.20 -0.95 -5.95
CA ILE A 26 1.26 -1.83 -5.27
C ILE A 26 1.99 -2.97 -4.57
N GLU A 27 2.97 -3.60 -5.22
CA GLU A 27 3.70 -4.73 -4.64
C GLU A 27 4.54 -4.31 -3.42
N GLN A 28 5.21 -3.16 -3.49
CA GLN A 28 5.93 -2.57 -2.35
C GLN A 28 4.98 -2.21 -1.20
N ALA A 29 3.88 -1.54 -1.52
CA ALA A 29 2.88 -1.13 -0.55
C ALA A 29 2.23 -2.37 0.11
N THR A 30 1.98 -3.43 -0.66
CA THR A 30 1.43 -4.71 -0.19
C THR A 30 2.39 -5.45 0.72
N ARG A 31 3.70 -5.45 0.43
CA ARG A 31 4.71 -6.02 1.33
C ARG A 31 4.75 -5.30 2.67
N ARG A 32 4.62 -3.97 2.67
CA ARG A 32 4.50 -3.19 3.91
C ARG A 32 3.18 -3.44 4.63
N TYR A 33 2.09 -3.50 3.87
CA TYR A 33 0.75 -3.75 4.40
C TYR A 33 0.66 -5.12 5.05
N ARG A 34 1.23 -6.18 4.45
CA ARG A 34 1.30 -7.53 5.04
C ARG A 34 1.91 -7.52 6.44
N ARG A 35 3.02 -6.80 6.63
CA ARG A 35 3.66 -6.68 7.95
C ARG A 35 2.76 -5.95 8.98
N ILE A 36 1.88 -5.04 8.52
CA ILE A 36 0.91 -4.32 9.36
C ILE A 36 -0.32 -5.20 9.64
N VAL A 37 -0.77 -5.99 8.65
CA VAL A 37 -1.90 -6.91 8.79
C VAL A 37 -1.54 -8.14 9.62
N GLU A 38 -0.31 -8.61 9.59
CA GLU A 38 0.16 -9.66 10.52
C GLU A 38 0.02 -9.22 11.98
N MET A 39 0.03 -7.90 12.26
CA MET A 39 -0.32 -7.36 13.57
C MET A 39 -1.84 -7.33 13.84
N HIS A 40 -2.69 -7.28 12.81
CA HIS A 40 -4.16 -7.22 12.92
C HIS A 40 -4.85 -8.27 11.99
N PRO A 41 -4.91 -9.55 12.41
CA PRO A 41 -5.37 -10.66 11.57
C PRO A 41 -6.89 -10.70 11.28
N GLY A 42 -7.64 -9.60 11.43
CA GLY A 42 -9.10 -9.55 11.30
C GLY A 42 -9.65 -8.67 10.16
N LEU A 43 -8.80 -8.26 9.21
CA LEU A 43 -9.16 -7.37 8.09
C LEU A 43 -9.01 -8.06 6.72
N ASP A 44 -9.40 -9.33 6.61
CA ASP A 44 -9.36 -10.15 5.40
C ASP A 44 -10.50 -9.88 4.38
N CYS A 45 -11.24 -8.78 4.51
CA CYS A 45 -12.14 -8.32 3.45
C CYS A 45 -11.36 -7.59 2.35
N PHE A 46 -10.95 -8.34 1.32
CA PHE A 46 -10.24 -7.93 0.10
C PHE A 46 -11.02 -6.92 -0.81
N SER A 47 -11.91 -6.13 -0.23
CA SER A 47 -12.75 -5.10 -0.87
C SER A 47 -12.38 -3.70 -0.35
N GLN A 48 -11.08 -3.41 -0.19
CA GLN A 48 -10.63 -2.07 0.15
C GLN A 48 -10.14 -1.35 -1.11
N SER A 49 -10.87 -0.30 -1.48
CA SER A 49 -10.52 0.68 -2.49
C SER A 49 -9.11 1.24 -2.24
N MET A 50 -8.18 0.92 -3.12
CA MET A 50 -6.81 1.41 -3.07
C MET A 50 -6.73 2.78 -3.73
N LEU A 51 -6.49 3.82 -2.93
CA LEU A 51 -6.30 5.19 -3.41
C LEU A 51 -4.81 5.56 -3.35
N ILE A 52 -4.21 5.78 -4.52
CA ILE A 52 -2.84 6.28 -4.66
C ILE A 52 -2.94 7.80 -4.80
N SER A 53 -2.48 8.53 -3.79
CA SER A 53 -2.38 9.99 -3.83
C SER A 53 -0.95 10.40 -4.18
N CYS A 54 -0.81 11.17 -5.26
CA CYS A 54 0.46 11.71 -5.76
C CYS A 54 0.82 13.03 -5.09
#